data_AF-A0ABC9G2D5-F1
#
_entry.id   AF-A0ABC9G2D5-F1
#
_cell.length_a   1.000
_cell.length_b   1.000
_cell.length_c   1.000
_cell.angle_alpha   90.00
_cell.angle_beta   90.00
_cell.angle_gamma   90.00
#
_symmetry.space_group_name_H-M   'P 1'
#
loop_
_entity.id
_entity.type
_entity.pdbx_description
1 polymer ?
#
loop_
_entity_poly.entity_id
_entity_poly.type
_entity_poly.pdbx_seq_one_letter_code
_entity_poly.pdbx_strand_id
1 'polypeptide(L)'
;MKIIGAESKMNDMTLVSGEETALADAAQKGKKDAAKMGKEDAAQKGKEDATENLLSSVRNYSIFLYVGTMVSSLAPRAAAKYAPDAVVSAQRFLAGGGYDLSVTVAFFAGATLLLQAHLARVLKPSARPRLTPLAAWPLAAVTWLCITNFFLNCLAFGGGYGEWAAAAGASVANLVMSARTVMRHLA
;
A
#
# COMPACT_ATOMS: atom_id res chain seq x y z
N MET A 1 5.63 -47.02 -77.07
CA MET A 1 5.03 -47.10 -75.72
C MET A 1 5.99 -46.46 -74.70
N LYS A 2 5.77 -45.21 -74.32
CA LYS A 2 6.52 -44.46 -73.29
C LYS A 2 5.57 -43.42 -72.68
N ILE A 3 4.67 -43.83 -71.79
CA ILE A 3 3.74 -42.92 -71.11
C ILE A 3 3.72 -43.13 -69.58
N ILE A 4 4.26 -44.24 -69.06
CA ILE A 4 4.15 -44.61 -67.64
C ILE A 4 5.12 -43.82 -66.71
N GLY A 5 6.11 -43.11 -67.26
CA GLY A 5 7.14 -42.42 -66.45
C GLY A 5 6.79 -41.01 -65.95
N ALA A 6 5.69 -40.39 -66.42
CA ALA A 6 5.36 -39.00 -66.09
C ALA A 6 4.47 -38.88 -64.84
N GLU A 7 3.54 -39.82 -64.61
CA GLU A 7 2.62 -39.77 -63.47
C GLU A 7 3.30 -40.07 -62.14
N SER A 8 4.30 -40.96 -62.12
CA SER A 8 5.07 -41.26 -60.91
C SER A 8 5.91 -40.06 -60.44
N LYS A 9 6.43 -39.24 -61.35
CA LYS A 9 7.18 -38.03 -61.01
C LYS A 9 6.28 -36.91 -60.49
N MET A 10 5.03 -36.85 -60.96
CA MET A 10 4.08 -35.80 -60.56
C MET A 10 3.55 -36.06 -59.13
N ASN A 11 3.31 -37.33 -58.77
CA ASN A 11 2.88 -37.71 -57.42
C ASN A 11 3.98 -37.51 -56.36
N ASP A 12 5.25 -37.78 -56.68
CA ASP A 12 6.39 -37.51 -55.79
C ASP A 12 6.54 -36.00 -55.51
N MET A 13 6.34 -35.17 -56.54
CA MET A 13 6.49 -33.71 -56.41
C MET A 13 5.38 -33.08 -55.55
N THR A 14 4.17 -33.64 -55.58
CA THR A 14 3.07 -33.22 -54.70
C THR A 14 3.23 -33.68 -53.24
N LEU A 15 3.82 -34.85 -53.00
CA LEU A 15 4.10 -35.34 -51.64
C LEU A 15 5.18 -34.50 -50.94
N VAL A 16 6.27 -34.19 -51.66
CA VAL A 16 7.36 -33.35 -51.15
C VAL A 16 6.87 -31.93 -50.83
N SER A 17 5.99 -31.36 -51.68
CA SER A 17 5.40 -30.04 -51.44
C SER A 17 4.45 -30.01 -50.24
N GLY A 18 3.76 -31.11 -49.92
CA GLY A 18 2.87 -31.24 -48.76
C GLY A 18 3.64 -31.40 -47.43
N GLU A 19 4.76 -32.12 -47.44
CA GLU A 19 5.62 -32.26 -46.25
C GLU A 19 6.36 -30.96 -45.92
N GLU A 20 6.88 -30.23 -46.92
CA GLU A 20 7.54 -28.93 -46.70
C GLU A 20 6.57 -27.88 -46.12
N THR A 21 5.31 -27.86 -46.56
CA THR A 21 4.30 -26.94 -46.04
C THR A 21 3.88 -27.30 -44.61
N ALA A 22 3.72 -28.58 -44.29
CA ALA A 22 3.43 -29.04 -42.93
C ALA A 22 4.58 -28.74 -41.93
N LEU A 23 5.84 -28.89 -42.37
CA LEU A 23 7.03 -28.54 -41.59
C LEU A 23 7.13 -27.02 -41.35
N ALA A 24 6.81 -26.21 -42.35
CA ALA A 24 6.79 -24.76 -42.22
C ALA A 24 5.70 -24.28 -41.22
N ASP A 25 4.50 -24.84 -41.30
CA ASP A 25 3.40 -24.52 -40.39
C ASP A 25 3.68 -24.96 -38.95
N ALA A 26 4.29 -26.14 -38.76
CA ALA A 26 4.72 -26.62 -37.44
C ALA A 26 5.81 -25.72 -36.84
N ALA A 27 6.79 -25.29 -37.64
CA ALA A 27 7.83 -24.36 -37.21
C ALA A 27 7.26 -22.97 -36.86
N GLN A 28 6.28 -22.50 -37.62
CA GLN A 28 5.62 -21.21 -37.38
C GLN A 28 4.72 -21.25 -36.13
N LYS A 29 4.05 -22.38 -35.88
CA LYS A 29 3.30 -22.65 -34.66
C LYS A 29 4.22 -22.71 -33.44
N GLY A 30 5.32 -23.45 -33.52
CA GLY A 30 6.31 -23.53 -32.44
C GLY A 30 6.91 -22.16 -32.07
N LYS A 31 7.19 -21.29 -33.05
CA LYS A 31 7.63 -19.92 -32.80
C LYS A 31 6.56 -19.06 -32.10
N LYS A 32 5.29 -19.20 -32.48
CA LYS A 32 4.17 -18.48 -31.84
C LYS A 32 3.95 -18.95 -30.41
N ASP A 33 4.02 -20.25 -30.16
CA ASP A 33 3.82 -20.84 -28.83
C ASP A 33 4.96 -20.46 -27.88
N ALA A 34 6.22 -20.46 -28.35
CA ALA A 34 7.37 -19.97 -27.58
C ALA A 34 7.28 -18.47 -27.26
N ALA A 35 6.86 -17.65 -28.23
CA ALA A 35 6.64 -16.21 -28.00
C ALA A 35 5.47 -15.93 -27.04
N LYS A 36 4.45 -16.79 -27.02
CA LYS A 36 3.33 -16.71 -26.09
C LYS A 36 3.76 -17.08 -24.66
N MET A 37 4.45 -18.21 -24.48
CA MET A 37 5.00 -18.61 -23.17
C MET A 37 5.94 -17.54 -22.59
N GLY A 38 6.87 -17.00 -23.40
CA GLY A 38 7.78 -15.95 -22.92
C GLY A 38 7.06 -14.66 -22.49
N LYS A 39 5.90 -14.32 -23.07
CA LYS A 39 5.07 -13.20 -22.63
C LYS A 39 4.31 -13.50 -21.34
N GLU A 40 3.83 -14.73 -21.17
CA GLU A 40 3.13 -15.17 -19.96
C GLU A 40 4.08 -15.22 -18.76
N ASP A 41 5.30 -15.77 -18.95
CA ASP A 41 6.34 -15.82 -17.91
C ASP A 41 6.78 -14.41 -17.48
N ALA A 42 6.99 -13.49 -18.42
CA ALA A 42 7.33 -12.10 -18.12
C ALA A 42 6.19 -11.36 -17.40
N ALA A 43 4.94 -11.63 -17.79
CA ALA A 43 3.76 -11.08 -17.13
C ALA A 43 3.58 -11.62 -15.70
N GLN A 44 3.87 -12.91 -15.49
CA GLN A 44 3.76 -13.57 -14.18
C GLN A 44 4.87 -13.10 -13.23
N LYS A 45 6.12 -13.09 -13.67
CA LYS A 45 7.24 -12.53 -12.91
C LYS A 45 6.98 -11.07 -12.51
N GLY A 46 6.40 -10.29 -13.42
CA GLY A 46 5.96 -8.94 -13.09
C GLY A 46 4.91 -8.90 -11.96
N LYS A 47 3.89 -9.76 -11.99
CA LYS A 47 2.90 -9.78 -10.91
C LYS A 47 3.51 -10.14 -9.56
N GLU A 48 4.45 -11.09 -9.54
CA GLU A 48 5.16 -11.51 -8.34
C GLU A 48 5.98 -10.36 -7.75
N ASP A 49 6.85 -9.72 -8.54
CA ASP A 49 7.69 -8.60 -8.10
C ASP A 49 6.87 -7.45 -7.47
N ALA A 50 5.67 -7.18 -8.00
CA ALA A 50 4.84 -6.13 -7.43
C ALA A 50 4.05 -6.55 -6.20
N THR A 51 3.71 -7.84 -6.11
CA THR A 51 3.13 -8.38 -4.88
C THR A 51 4.13 -8.26 -3.73
N GLU A 52 5.39 -8.61 -3.97
CA GLU A 52 6.45 -8.48 -2.97
C GLU A 52 6.70 -7.02 -2.56
N ASN A 53 6.75 -6.11 -3.55
CA ASN A 53 6.88 -4.68 -3.27
C ASN A 53 5.71 -4.13 -2.43
N LEU A 54 4.48 -4.57 -2.73
CA LEU A 54 3.30 -4.19 -1.97
C LEU A 54 3.37 -4.70 -0.53
N LEU A 55 3.68 -5.99 -0.35
CA LEU A 55 3.81 -6.62 0.97
C LEU A 55 4.91 -5.94 1.80
N SER A 56 6.05 -5.62 1.18
CA SER A 56 7.13 -4.89 1.83
C SER A 56 6.68 -3.49 2.27
N SER A 57 5.92 -2.78 1.43
CA SER A 57 5.38 -1.45 1.75
C SER A 57 4.38 -1.50 2.91
N VAL A 58 3.42 -2.44 2.87
CA VAL A 58 2.45 -2.67 3.95
C VAL A 58 3.17 -3.03 5.25
N ARG A 59 4.16 -3.92 5.19
CA ARG A 59 4.95 -4.34 6.35
C ARG A 59 5.70 -3.16 6.96
N ASN A 60 6.42 -2.39 6.16
CA ASN A 60 7.18 -1.23 6.64
C ASN A 60 6.25 -0.18 7.26
N TYR A 61 5.10 0.08 6.64
CA TYR A 61 4.11 1.00 7.18
C TYR A 61 3.49 0.49 8.48
N SER A 62 3.20 -0.81 8.58
CA SER A 62 2.69 -1.44 9.81
C SER A 62 3.71 -1.36 10.95
N ILE A 63 4.99 -1.62 10.66
CA ILE A 63 6.08 -1.46 11.64
C ILE A 63 6.16 0.00 12.10
N PHE A 64 6.10 0.95 11.17
CA PHE A 64 6.09 2.38 11.50
C PHE A 64 4.92 2.75 12.43
N LEU A 65 3.70 2.30 12.12
CA LEU A 65 2.52 2.52 12.97
C LEU A 65 2.67 1.89 14.36
N TYR A 66 3.21 0.66 14.42
CA TYR A 66 3.45 -0.03 15.68
C TYR A 66 4.46 0.71 16.55
N VAL A 67 5.64 1.04 16.01
CA VAL A 67 6.68 1.77 16.74
C VAL A 67 6.17 3.14 17.17
N GLY A 68 5.50 3.87 16.27
CA GLY A 68 4.89 5.15 16.58
C GLY A 68 3.88 5.06 17.73
N THR A 69 3.02 4.05 17.73
CA THR A 69 2.03 3.81 18.80
C THR A 69 2.71 3.46 20.13
N MET A 70 3.73 2.61 20.10
CA MET A 70 4.48 2.22 21.29
C MET A 70 5.22 3.41 21.91
N VAL A 71 5.94 4.19 21.10
CA VAL A 71 6.62 5.41 21.58
C VAL A 71 5.61 6.39 22.14
N SER A 72 4.49 6.62 21.44
CA SER A 72 3.46 7.57 21.87
C SER A 72 2.79 7.18 23.19
N SER A 73 2.64 5.89 23.47
CA SER A 73 2.02 5.39 24.70
C SER A 73 3.00 5.23 25.86
N LEU A 74 4.28 4.92 25.59
CA LEU A 74 5.29 4.69 26.61
C LEU A 74 6.07 5.94 26.98
N ALA A 75 6.37 6.83 26.02
CA ALA A 75 7.14 8.04 26.28
C ALA A 75 6.50 8.92 27.37
N PRO A 76 5.17 9.13 27.40
CA PRO A 76 4.51 9.84 28.50
C PRO A 76 4.80 9.23 29.88
N ARG A 77 4.70 7.91 29.98
CA ARG A 77 4.89 7.16 31.23
C ARG A 77 6.35 7.15 31.67
N ALA A 78 7.26 7.01 30.71
CA ALA A 78 8.70 7.10 30.94
C ALA A 78 9.07 8.51 31.40
N ALA A 79 8.57 9.56 30.74
CA ALA A 79 8.81 10.95 31.15
C ALA A 79 8.32 11.21 32.58
N ALA A 80 7.12 10.76 32.93
CA ALA A 80 6.58 10.89 34.29
C ALA A 80 7.43 10.16 35.34
N LYS A 81 8.01 9.00 34.99
CA LYS A 81 8.83 8.21 35.91
C LYS A 81 10.26 8.74 36.06
N TYR A 82 10.89 9.12 34.95
CA TYR A 82 12.33 9.42 34.91
C TYR A 82 12.63 10.93 34.93
N ALA A 83 11.67 11.78 34.60
CA ALA A 83 11.82 13.23 34.58
C ALA A 83 10.56 13.97 35.07
N PRO A 84 10.09 13.69 36.31
CA PRO A 84 8.84 14.26 36.82
C PRO A 84 8.83 15.79 36.84
N ASP A 85 9.97 16.43 37.16
CA ASP A 85 10.06 17.90 37.18
C ASP A 85 9.89 18.51 35.78
N ALA A 86 10.41 17.83 34.75
CA ALA A 86 10.24 18.27 33.37
C ALA A 86 8.77 18.14 32.93
N VAL A 87 8.09 17.06 33.34
CA VAL A 87 6.65 16.89 33.12
C VAL A 87 5.89 18.03 33.80
N VAL A 88 6.10 18.25 35.09
CA VAL A 88 5.41 19.31 35.84
C VAL A 88 5.67 20.69 35.23
N SER A 89 6.90 20.98 34.79
CA SER A 89 7.24 22.22 34.09
C SER A 89 6.47 22.37 32.78
N ALA A 90 6.42 21.31 31.96
CA ALA A 90 5.64 21.29 30.73
C ALA A 90 4.15 21.51 31.01
N GLN A 91 3.58 20.84 32.03
CA GLN A 91 2.17 21.02 32.41
C GLN A 91 1.87 22.46 32.84
N ARG A 92 2.76 23.08 33.62
CA ARG A 92 2.62 24.49 34.02
C ARG A 92 2.71 25.45 32.83
N PHE A 93 3.59 25.18 31.88
CA PHE A 93 3.70 25.96 30.63
C PHE A 93 2.42 25.86 29.80
N LEU A 94 1.86 24.64 29.65
CA LEU A 94 0.60 24.41 28.97
C LEU A 94 -0.57 25.13 29.69
N ALA A 95 -0.68 24.97 31.01
CA ALA A 95 -1.76 25.56 31.81
C ALA A 95 -1.67 27.10 31.93
N GLY A 96 -0.47 27.67 31.85
CA GLY A 96 -0.22 29.11 31.94
C GLY A 96 -0.55 29.88 30.65
N GLY A 97 -1.14 29.23 29.64
CA GLY A 97 -1.47 29.86 28.35
C GLY A 97 -0.28 30.05 27.41
N GLY A 98 0.88 29.45 27.72
CA GLY A 98 2.07 29.49 26.86
C GLY A 98 1.94 28.62 25.60
N TYR A 99 0.94 27.74 25.56
CA TYR A 99 0.70 26.82 24.46
C TYR A 99 -0.69 27.02 23.87
N ASP A 100 -0.72 27.50 22.63
CA ASP A 100 -1.96 27.78 21.91
C ASP A 100 -2.53 26.48 21.32
N LEU A 101 -3.80 26.20 21.62
CA LEU A 101 -4.59 25.12 21.04
C LEU A 101 -4.47 25.09 19.50
N SER A 102 -4.32 26.26 18.88
CA SER A 102 -4.14 26.40 17.42
C SER A 102 -2.86 25.71 16.93
N VAL A 103 -1.76 25.80 17.68
CA VAL A 103 -0.48 25.14 17.34
C VAL A 103 -0.63 23.63 17.43
N THR A 104 -1.29 23.17 18.48
CA THR A 104 -1.63 21.75 18.68
C THR A 104 -2.44 21.23 17.51
N VAL A 105 -3.56 21.89 17.19
CA VAL A 105 -4.46 21.53 16.09
C VAL A 105 -3.72 21.55 14.75
N ALA A 106 -2.88 22.57 14.48
CA ALA A 106 -2.10 22.66 13.25
C ALA A 106 -1.09 21.51 13.10
N PHE A 107 -0.36 21.20 14.18
CA PHE A 107 0.56 20.06 14.20
C PHE A 107 -0.19 18.75 13.94
N PHE A 108 -1.36 18.56 14.55
CA PHE A 108 -2.18 17.37 14.36
C PHE A 108 -2.77 17.26 12.96
N ALA A 109 -3.22 18.37 12.38
CA ALA A 109 -3.66 18.41 11.00
C ALA A 109 -2.51 18.00 10.07
N GLY A 110 -1.30 18.52 10.30
CA GLY A 110 -0.09 18.16 9.58
C GLY A 110 0.24 16.67 9.69
N ALA A 111 0.30 16.14 10.91
CA ALA A 111 0.56 14.71 11.17
C ALA A 111 -0.49 13.81 10.51
N THR A 112 -1.76 14.20 10.60
CA THR A 112 -2.87 13.50 9.95
C THR A 112 -2.68 13.46 8.44
N LEU A 113 -2.44 14.61 7.80
CA LEU A 113 -2.20 14.68 6.35
C LEU A 113 -1.00 13.84 5.93
N LEU A 114 0.08 13.85 6.71
CA LEU A 114 1.27 13.03 6.46
C LEU A 114 0.95 11.54 6.51
N LEU A 115 0.30 11.06 7.57
CA LEU A 115 -0.05 9.64 7.70
C LEU A 115 -1.08 9.21 6.65
N GLN A 116 -2.04 10.07 6.30
CA GLN A 116 -2.99 9.80 5.22
C GLN A 116 -2.30 9.76 3.85
N ALA A 117 -1.32 10.63 3.59
CA ALA A 117 -0.52 10.58 2.37
C ALA A 117 0.32 9.30 2.29
N HIS A 118 0.89 8.85 3.40
CA HIS A 118 1.59 7.57 3.48
C HIS A 118 0.65 6.38 3.26
N LEU A 119 -0.51 6.37 3.91
CA LEU A 119 -1.55 5.36 3.68
C LEU A 119 -1.96 5.33 2.21
N ALA A 120 -2.21 6.49 1.60
CA ALA A 120 -2.54 6.60 0.18
C ALA A 120 -1.41 6.05 -0.71
N ARG A 121 -0.14 6.30 -0.38
CA ARG A 121 1.00 5.72 -1.14
C ARG A 121 1.06 4.20 -1.05
N VAL A 122 0.76 3.62 0.11
CA VAL A 122 0.68 2.16 0.30
C VAL A 122 -0.50 1.57 -0.47
N LEU A 123 -1.62 2.31 -0.53
CA LEU A 123 -2.84 1.88 -1.24
C LEU A 123 -2.84 2.21 -2.74
N LYS A 124 -1.91 3.06 -3.23
CA LYS A 124 -1.93 3.53 -4.62
C LYS A 124 -1.69 2.38 -5.59
N PRO A 125 -2.60 2.14 -6.56
CA PRO A 125 -2.43 1.06 -7.52
C PRO A 125 -1.30 1.40 -8.50
N SER A 126 -0.12 0.82 -8.28
CA SER A 126 1.00 0.90 -9.21
C SER A 126 0.89 -0.24 -10.22
N ALA A 127 0.03 -0.09 -11.24
CA ALA A 127 -0.11 -0.99 -12.41
C ALA A 127 -0.25 -2.52 -12.17
N ARG A 128 -0.30 -2.97 -10.92
CA ARG A 128 -0.19 -4.36 -10.43
C ARG A 128 -0.95 -4.46 -9.05
N PRO A 129 -0.93 -5.60 -8.32
CA PRO A 129 -2.04 -6.06 -7.47
C PRO A 129 -2.49 -5.02 -6.44
N ARG A 130 -3.81 -4.94 -6.25
CA ARG A 130 -4.45 -4.06 -5.26
C ARG A 130 -4.53 -4.78 -3.92
N LEU A 131 -4.42 -4.05 -2.81
CA LEU A 131 -4.89 -4.58 -1.53
C LEU A 131 -6.36 -4.93 -1.66
N THR A 132 -6.74 -6.08 -1.10
CA THR A 132 -8.16 -6.40 -0.95
C THR A 132 -8.78 -5.44 0.08
N PRO A 133 -10.09 -5.13 -0.04
CA PRO A 133 -10.79 -4.33 0.95
C PRO A 133 -10.59 -4.83 2.38
N LEU A 134 -10.56 -6.16 2.55
CA LEU A 134 -10.34 -6.83 3.84
C LEU A 134 -9.01 -6.48 4.50
N ALA A 135 -7.97 -6.13 3.74
CA ALA A 135 -6.67 -5.76 4.27
C ALA A 135 -6.47 -4.23 4.34
N ALA A 136 -7.12 -3.46 3.47
CA ALA A 136 -7.03 -1.99 3.46
C ALA A 136 -7.77 -1.34 4.65
N TRP A 137 -8.94 -1.89 5.04
CA TRP A 137 -9.72 -1.36 6.15
C TRP A 137 -9.04 -1.48 7.51
N PRO A 138 -8.46 -2.64 7.90
CA PRO A 138 -7.67 -2.75 9.13
C PRO A 138 -6.50 -1.77 9.16
N LEU A 139 -5.81 -1.59 8.03
CA LEU A 139 -4.69 -0.66 7.96
C LEU A 139 -5.12 0.78 8.24
N ALA A 140 -6.23 1.21 7.64
CA ALA A 140 -6.81 2.52 7.89
C ALA A 140 -7.30 2.69 9.33
N ALA A 141 -7.91 1.65 9.91
CA ALA A 141 -8.31 1.66 11.32
C ALA A 141 -7.10 1.81 12.26
N VAL A 142 -6.00 1.09 11.99
CA VAL A 142 -4.76 1.21 12.77
C VAL A 142 -4.12 2.59 12.59
N THR A 143 -4.10 3.15 11.38
CA THR A 143 -3.65 4.52 11.14
C THR A 143 -4.45 5.53 11.95
N TRP A 144 -5.78 5.40 11.96
CA TRP A 144 -6.68 6.25 12.76
C TRP A 144 -6.43 6.11 14.27
N LEU A 145 -6.30 4.87 14.77
CA LEU A 145 -6.02 4.58 16.17
C LEU A 145 -4.66 5.14 16.61
N CYS A 146 -3.62 5.01 15.79
CA CYS A 146 -2.29 5.53 16.07
C CYS A 146 -2.31 7.05 16.30
N ILE A 147 -2.96 7.79 15.39
CA ILE A 147 -3.06 9.26 15.49
C ILE A 147 -3.92 9.66 16.69
N THR A 148 -5.05 8.98 16.89
CA THR A 148 -5.96 9.26 18.01
C THR A 148 -5.27 9.00 19.35
N ASN A 149 -4.54 7.88 19.48
CA ASN A 149 -3.78 7.56 20.67
C ASN A 149 -2.69 8.59 20.93
N PHE A 150 -1.94 9.01 19.91
CA PHE A 150 -0.96 10.09 20.04
C PHE A 150 -1.62 11.39 20.54
N PHE A 151 -2.78 11.75 19.99
CA PHE A 151 -3.55 12.92 20.42
C PHE A 151 -4.00 12.86 21.89
N LEU A 152 -4.58 11.74 22.30
CA LEU A 152 -5.04 11.52 23.68
C LEU A 152 -3.88 11.60 24.67
N ASN A 153 -2.71 11.06 24.32
CA ASN A 153 -1.53 11.14 25.17
C ASN A 153 -0.98 12.57 25.28
N CYS A 154 -1.03 13.37 24.22
CA CYS A 154 -0.66 14.79 24.29
C CYS A 154 -1.61 15.59 25.19
N LEU A 155 -2.92 15.33 25.10
CA LEU A 155 -3.92 16.01 25.94
C LEU A 155 -3.89 15.61 27.40
N ALA A 156 -3.51 14.36 27.71
CA ALA A 156 -3.42 13.86 29.09
C ALA A 156 -2.47 14.71 29.97
N PHE A 157 -1.59 15.52 29.36
CA PHE A 157 -0.69 16.41 30.07
C PHE A 157 -1.28 17.78 30.45
N GLY A 158 -2.44 18.20 29.93
CA GLY A 158 -2.95 19.55 30.22
C GLY A 158 -4.42 19.84 29.90
N GLY A 159 -5.23 18.87 29.46
CA GLY A 159 -6.49 19.16 28.79
C GLY A 159 -7.69 19.53 29.65
N GLY A 160 -8.17 20.77 29.49
CA GLY A 160 -9.52 21.20 29.88
C GLY A 160 -10.61 20.67 28.93
N TYR A 161 -11.89 20.74 29.33
CA TYR A 161 -13.02 20.13 28.61
C TYR A 161 -13.12 20.52 27.11
N GLY A 162 -12.76 21.75 26.76
CA GLY A 162 -12.75 22.22 25.36
C GLY A 162 -11.71 21.52 24.47
N GLU A 163 -10.58 21.11 25.05
CA GLU A 163 -9.52 20.41 24.31
C GLU A 163 -9.92 18.97 24.00
N TRP A 164 -10.65 18.31 24.91
CA TRP A 164 -11.23 16.98 24.68
C TRP A 164 -12.28 16.99 23.57
N ALA A 165 -13.09 18.05 23.47
CA ALA A 165 -14.03 18.21 22.36
C ALA A 165 -13.30 18.40 21.02
N ALA A 166 -12.24 19.23 21.00
CA ALA A 166 -11.39 19.39 19.82
C ALA A 166 -10.70 18.06 19.43
N ALA A 167 -10.29 17.25 20.40
CA ALA A 167 -9.73 15.92 20.20
C ALA A 167 -10.70 14.96 19.53
N ALA A 168 -11.93 14.92 20.06
CA ALA A 168 -12.99 14.07 19.51
C ALA A 168 -13.29 14.50 18.07
N GLY A 169 -13.41 15.80 17.82
CA GLY A 169 -13.60 16.35 16.47
C GLY A 169 -12.46 15.98 15.52
N ALA A 170 -11.21 16.16 15.95
CA ALA A 170 -10.02 15.79 15.15
C ALA A 170 -9.95 14.28 14.87
N SER A 171 -10.26 13.44 15.86
CA SER A 171 -10.29 11.98 15.71
C SER A 171 -11.36 11.55 14.70
N VAL A 172 -12.57 12.12 14.77
CA VAL A 172 -13.65 11.85 13.81
C VAL A 172 -13.26 12.32 12.40
N ALA A 173 -12.70 13.53 12.27
CA ALA A 173 -12.23 14.03 10.98
C ALA A 173 -11.15 13.12 10.37
N ASN A 174 -10.22 12.63 11.19
CA ASN A 174 -9.19 11.68 10.78
C ASN A 174 -9.78 10.32 10.36
N LEU A 175 -10.79 9.81 11.06
CA LEU A 175 -11.50 8.59 10.66
C LEU A 175 -12.17 8.77 9.29
N VAL A 176 -12.87 9.88 9.09
CA VAL A 176 -13.51 10.22 7.81
C VAL A 176 -12.48 10.32 6.68
N MET A 177 -11.32 10.94 6.94
CA MET A 177 -10.23 11.02 5.98
C MET A 177 -9.65 9.64 5.66
N SER A 178 -9.42 8.80 6.67
CA SER A 178 -8.94 7.42 6.48
C SER A 178 -9.90 6.60 5.63
N ALA A 179 -11.19 6.66 5.95
CA ALA A 179 -12.24 5.97 5.20
C ALA A 179 -12.31 6.48 3.75
N ARG A 180 -12.25 7.80 3.54
CA ARG A 180 -12.22 8.40 2.19
C ARG A 180 -10.98 7.97 1.39
N THR A 181 -9.80 7.91 2.03
CA THR A 181 -8.57 7.43 1.39
C THR A 181 -8.72 6.00 0.94
N VAL A 182 -9.27 5.11 1.77
CA VAL A 182 -9.54 3.71 1.40
C VAL A 182 -10.55 3.62 0.27
N MET A 183 -11.70 4.29 0.38
CA MET A 183 -12.75 4.25 -0.65
C MET A 183 -12.24 4.74 -2.03
N ARG A 184 -11.41 5.78 -2.06
CA ARG A 184 -10.81 6.30 -3.32
C ARG A 184 -9.87 5.30 -4.00
N HIS A 185 -9.25 4.39 -3.25
CA HIS A 185 -8.27 3.45 -3.78
C HIS A 185 -8.83 2.03 -3.97
N LEU A 186 -9.98 1.73 -3.38
CA LEU A 186 -10.70 0.46 -3.56
C LEU A 186 -11.79 0.53 -4.65
N ALA A 187 -12.28 1.72 -5.02
CA ALA A 187 -13.16 1.94 -6.17
C ALA A 187 -12.44 1.69 -7.51
#